data_AF-A0A1V3P446-F1
#
_entry.id   AF-A0A1V3P446-F1
#
_cell.length_a   1.000
_cell.length_b   1.000
_cell.length_c   1.000
_cell.angle_alpha   90.00
_cell.angle_beta   90.00
_cell.angle_gamma   90.00
#
_symmetry.space_group_name_H-M   'P 1'
#
loop_
_entity.id
_entity.type
_entity.pdbx_description
1 polymer ?
#
loop_
_entity_poly.entity_id
_entity_poly.type
_entity_poly.pdbx_seq_one_letter_code
_entity_poly.pdbx_strand_id
1 'polypeptide(L)'
;MALVVALILLVVITLVGLAAVSGTIMQQKMSSNFYDRDVAFQAAEAALRQAQVAIGAATSGAAAPAGFYDCSPPAPNGTGANNPCQTNPFNDSNVTATATNIVTVSNTDYSAGAMAASQPQYIVQYMGKFALPTPPVRQLSGCSGYLPCSPPGLVDFYRITARSGPADSNGRASVTLQSVYRN
;
A
#
# COMPACT_ATOMS: atom_id res chain seq x y z
N MET A 1 -13.45 -13.88 -66.63
CA MET A 1 -14.51 -13.55 -65.65
C MET A 1 -14.32 -14.28 -64.31
N ALA A 2 -14.03 -15.59 -64.28
CA ALA A 2 -13.86 -16.35 -63.01
C ALA A 2 -12.72 -15.84 -62.09
N LEU A 3 -11.59 -15.41 -62.65
CA LEU A 3 -10.46 -14.85 -61.88
C LEU A 3 -10.85 -13.59 -61.08
N VAL A 4 -11.70 -12.73 -61.64
CA VAL A 4 -12.14 -11.49 -61.01
C VAL A 4 -13.06 -11.79 -59.82
N VAL A 5 -13.99 -12.74 -59.99
CA VAL A 5 -14.89 -13.19 -58.91
C VAL A 5 -14.10 -13.84 -57.77
N ALA A 6 -13.11 -14.68 -58.09
CA ALA A 6 -12.25 -15.30 -57.08
C ALA A 6 -11.46 -14.28 -56.26
N LEU A 7 -10.91 -13.24 -56.90
CA LEU A 7 -10.21 -12.14 -56.24
C LEU A 7 -11.12 -11.34 -55.31
N ILE A 8 -12.34 -11.01 -55.74
CA ILE A 8 -13.31 -10.27 -54.93
C ILE A 8 -13.67 -11.07 -53.67
N LEU A 9 -13.96 -12.37 -53.83
CA LEU A 9 -14.29 -13.24 -52.70
C LEU A 9 -13.13 -13.37 -51.71
N LEU A 10 -11.90 -13.51 -52.21
CA LEU A 10 -10.70 -13.56 -51.36
C LEU A 10 -10.54 -12.27 -50.54
N VAL A 11 -10.72 -11.10 -51.17
CA VAL A 11 -10.64 -9.81 -50.47
C VAL A 11 -11.71 -9.69 -49.39
N VAL A 12 -12.96 -10.05 -49.69
CA VAL A 12 -14.05 -9.99 -48.70
C VAL A 12 -13.74 -10.87 -47.49
N ILE A 13 -13.25 -12.10 -47.70
CA ILE A 13 -12.89 -13.01 -46.61
C ILE A 13 -11.72 -12.44 -45.79
N THR A 14 -10.72 -11.82 -46.43
CA THR A 14 -9.59 -11.21 -45.70
C THR A 14 -10.02 -10.03 -44.82
N LEU A 15 -10.96 -9.20 -45.29
CA LEU A 15 -11.47 -8.06 -44.52
C LEU A 15 -12.29 -8.52 -43.30
N VAL A 16 -13.10 -9.57 -43.46
CA VAL A 16 -13.84 -10.17 -42.34
C VAL A 16 -12.87 -10.79 -41.34
N GLY A 17 -11.83 -11.49 -41.82
CA GLY A 17 -10.77 -12.04 -40.96
C GLY A 17 -10.03 -10.95 -40.17
N LEU A 18 -9.67 -9.84 -40.82
CA LEU A 18 -8.97 -8.73 -40.18
C LEU A 18 -9.84 -8.04 -39.11
N ALA A 19 -11.14 -7.84 -39.40
CA ALA A 19 -12.08 -7.27 -38.45
C ALA A 19 -12.19 -8.13 -37.19
N ALA A 20 -12.25 -9.47 -37.32
CA ALA A 20 -12.27 -10.38 -36.18
C ALA A 20 -10.99 -10.29 -35.31
N VAL A 21 -9.81 -10.18 -35.95
CA VAL A 21 -8.51 -10.03 -35.25
C VAL A 21 -8.40 -8.70 -34.51
N SER A 22 -8.98 -7.61 -35.04
CA SER A 22 -8.93 -6.31 -34.36
C SER A 22 -9.63 -6.34 -32.99
N GLY A 23 -10.73 -7.10 -32.87
CA GLY A 23 -11.44 -7.29 -31.61
C GLY A 23 -10.65 -8.10 -30.59
N THR A 24 -10.02 -9.20 -31.02
CA THR A 24 -9.20 -10.05 -30.13
C THR A 24 -7.97 -9.31 -29.61
N ILE A 25 -7.35 -8.45 -30.43
CA ILE A 25 -6.22 -7.61 -29.99
C ILE A 25 -6.64 -6.66 -28.86
N MET A 26 -7.82 -6.04 -28.95
CA MET A 26 -8.29 -5.12 -27.91
C MET A 26 -8.58 -5.85 -26.59
N GLN A 27 -9.18 -7.05 -26.67
CA GLN A 27 -9.39 -7.91 -25.51
C GLN A 27 -8.05 -8.36 -24.90
N GLN A 28 -7.07 -8.73 -25.72
CA GLN A 28 -5.74 -9.11 -25.25
C GLN A 28 -5.04 -7.98 -24.50
N LYS A 29 -5.10 -6.74 -25.00
CA LYS A 29 -4.55 -5.56 -24.31
C LYS A 29 -5.25 -5.28 -22.99
N MET A 30 -6.57 -5.46 -22.94
CA MET A 30 -7.32 -5.30 -21.70
C MET A 30 -6.91 -6.37 -20.68
N SER A 31 -6.85 -7.63 -21.10
CA SER A 31 -6.41 -8.75 -20.24
C SER A 31 -4.98 -8.58 -19.73
N SER A 32 -4.06 -8.08 -20.58
CA SER A 32 -2.68 -7.81 -20.14
C SER A 32 -2.62 -6.69 -19.10
N ASN A 33 -3.41 -5.63 -19.25
CA ASN A 33 -3.47 -4.54 -18.29
C ASN A 33 -4.05 -4.99 -16.94
N PHE A 34 -5.09 -5.85 -16.97
CA PHE A 34 -5.64 -6.43 -15.74
C PHE A 34 -4.61 -7.32 -15.04
N TYR A 35 -3.94 -8.19 -15.79
CA TYR A 35 -2.89 -9.04 -15.25
C TYR A 35 -1.75 -8.22 -14.61
N ASP A 36 -1.29 -7.17 -15.28
CA ASP A 36 -0.26 -6.26 -14.73
C ASP A 36 -0.71 -5.60 -13.43
N ARG A 37 -1.98 -5.19 -13.34
CA ARG A 37 -2.56 -4.60 -12.13
C ARG A 37 -2.67 -5.62 -11.00
N ASP A 38 -3.02 -6.88 -11.29
CA ASP A 38 -3.12 -7.93 -10.28
C ASP A 38 -1.75 -8.27 -9.70
N VAL A 39 -0.71 -8.35 -10.55
CA VAL A 39 0.68 -8.55 -10.08
C VAL A 39 1.13 -7.37 -9.22
N ALA A 40 0.83 -6.13 -9.64
CA ALA A 40 1.12 -4.94 -8.85
C ALA A 40 0.39 -4.95 -7.49
N PHE A 41 -0.87 -5.41 -7.46
CA PHE A 41 -1.65 -5.52 -6.23
C PHE A 41 -1.03 -6.54 -5.25
N GLN A 42 -0.66 -7.73 -5.73
CA GLN A 42 0.02 -8.74 -4.91
C GLN A 42 1.35 -8.21 -4.34
N ALA A 43 2.13 -7.47 -5.12
CA ALA A 43 3.37 -6.85 -4.65
C ALA A 43 3.10 -5.80 -3.56
N ALA A 44 2.08 -4.96 -3.74
CA ALA A 44 1.68 -3.98 -2.74
C ALA A 44 1.17 -4.64 -1.44
N GLU A 45 0.43 -5.75 -1.52
CA GLU A 45 0.01 -6.53 -0.35
C GLU A 45 1.20 -7.15 0.38
N ALA A 46 2.19 -7.66 -0.34
CA ALA A 46 3.41 -8.18 0.26
C ALA A 46 4.13 -7.09 1.07
N ALA A 47 4.28 -5.89 0.52
CA ALA A 47 4.84 -4.76 1.26
C ALA A 47 4.01 -4.35 2.47
N LEU A 48 2.68 -4.38 2.37
CA LEU A 48 1.80 -4.11 3.51
C LEU A 48 2.01 -5.14 4.64
N ARG A 49 2.12 -6.43 4.32
CA ARG A 49 2.43 -7.47 5.31
C ARG A 49 3.79 -7.28 5.97
N GLN A 50 4.82 -6.93 5.20
CA GLN A 50 6.15 -6.67 5.77
C GLN A 50 6.15 -5.45 6.69
N ALA A 51 5.39 -4.41 6.35
CA ALA A 51 5.20 -3.26 7.22
C ALA A 51 4.51 -3.65 8.55
N GLN A 52 3.52 -4.55 8.52
CA GLN A 52 2.87 -5.04 9.74
C GLN A 52 3.84 -5.84 10.63
N VAL A 53 4.70 -6.67 10.03
CA VAL A 53 5.76 -7.39 10.77
C VAL A 53 6.72 -6.40 11.42
N ALA A 54 7.12 -5.35 10.70
CA ALA A 54 7.98 -4.30 11.24
C ALA A 54 7.31 -3.56 12.42
N ILE A 55 6.01 -3.27 12.34
CA ILE A 55 5.26 -2.65 13.44
C ILE A 55 5.15 -3.60 14.65
N GLY A 56 4.90 -4.90 14.42
CA GLY A 56 4.83 -5.89 15.50
C GLY A 56 6.17 -6.11 16.22
N ALA A 57 7.29 -5.93 15.50
CA ALA A 57 8.63 -5.96 16.09
C ALA A 57 9.03 -4.64 16.78
N ALA A 58 8.33 -3.55 16.49
CA ALA A 58 8.61 -2.25 17.08
C ALA A 58 8.13 -2.20 18.54
N THR A 59 9.02 -1.75 19.42
CA THR A 59 8.67 -1.56 20.83
C THR A 59 7.82 -0.30 21.00
N SER A 60 6.67 -0.44 21.69
CA SER A 60 5.79 0.69 22.01
C SER A 60 6.47 1.63 23.02
N GLY A 61 7.00 2.75 22.53
CA GLY A 61 7.73 3.74 23.33
C GLY A 61 6.97 5.07 23.51
N ALA A 62 7.65 6.09 24.02
CA ALA A 62 7.14 7.46 24.08
C ALA A 62 7.32 8.23 22.75
N ALA A 63 8.04 7.65 21.80
CA ALA A 63 8.38 8.24 20.50
C ALA A 63 8.14 7.24 19.37
N ALA A 64 8.03 7.74 18.14
CA ALA A 64 7.95 6.89 16.96
C ALA A 64 9.19 5.97 16.85
N PRO A 65 9.00 4.66 16.58
CA PRO A 65 10.10 3.75 16.31
C PRO A 65 10.98 4.23 15.16
N ALA A 66 12.29 3.95 15.24
CA ALA A 66 13.24 4.33 14.20
C ALA A 66 12.85 3.74 12.83
N GLY A 67 12.88 4.57 11.79
CA GLY A 67 12.46 4.19 10.43
C GLY A 67 10.96 4.39 10.15
N PHE A 68 10.16 4.77 11.15
CA PHE A 68 8.78 5.20 10.94
C PHE A 68 8.67 6.71 10.88
N TYR A 69 7.75 7.18 10.03
CA TYR A 69 7.47 8.59 9.89
C TYR A 69 6.52 9.05 10.99
N ASP A 70 7.01 9.85 11.92
CA ASP A 70 6.17 10.46 12.94
C ASP A 70 5.32 11.58 12.31
N CYS A 71 4.00 11.40 12.37
CA CYS A 71 3.02 12.43 12.04
C CYS A 71 1.95 12.52 13.13
N SER A 72 2.32 12.12 14.36
CA SER A 72 1.45 12.20 15.53
C SER A 72 1.18 13.65 15.91
N PRO A 73 -0.04 13.98 16.38
CA PRO A 73 -0.31 15.33 16.86
C PRO A 73 0.62 15.66 18.04
N PRO A 74 1.02 16.93 18.21
CA PRO A 74 1.90 17.32 19.30
C PRO A 74 1.28 16.90 20.64
N ALA A 75 1.98 16.01 21.35
CA ALA A 75 1.59 15.63 22.70
C ALA A 75 1.69 16.85 23.64
N PRO A 76 1.01 16.87 24.79
CA PRO A 76 1.11 17.96 25.77
C PRO A 76 2.55 18.22 26.26
N ASN A 77 3.45 17.25 26.09
CA ASN A 77 4.88 17.34 26.42
C ASN A 77 5.76 17.82 25.24
N GLY A 78 5.17 18.25 24.12
CA GLY A 78 5.91 18.73 22.95
C GLY A 78 6.69 17.65 22.17
N THR A 79 6.44 16.36 22.44
CA THR A 79 7.18 15.22 21.88
C THR A 79 6.54 14.60 20.62
N GLY A 80 5.61 15.28 19.96
CA GLY A 80 5.00 14.82 18.70
C GLY A 80 5.52 15.60 17.49
N ALA A 81 5.45 15.01 16.31
CA ALA A 81 5.84 15.69 15.08
C ALA A 81 4.79 16.74 14.69
N ASN A 82 5.19 18.01 14.49
CA ASN A 82 4.30 19.07 14.00
C ASN A 82 3.96 18.92 12.50
N ASN A 83 3.93 17.69 11.98
CA ASN A 83 3.81 17.41 10.56
C ASN A 83 2.60 16.52 10.29
N PRO A 84 1.58 17.00 9.56
CA PRO A 84 0.37 16.22 9.34
C PRO A 84 0.63 15.02 8.42
N CYS A 85 -0.04 13.90 8.71
CA CYS A 85 0.02 12.71 7.86
C CYS A 85 -0.64 12.99 6.48
N GLN A 86 0.15 13.40 5.49
CA GLN A 86 -0.33 13.67 4.13
C GLN A 86 -1.07 12.47 3.53
N THR A 87 -2.07 12.71 2.68
CA THR A 87 -2.86 11.64 2.05
C THR A 87 -1.99 10.64 1.29
N ASN A 88 -0.92 11.11 0.66
CA ASN A 88 0.06 10.25 0.01
C ASN A 88 1.46 10.54 0.57
N PRO A 89 1.98 9.74 1.52
CA PRO A 89 3.29 10.00 2.10
C PRO A 89 4.45 9.91 1.10
N PHE A 90 4.25 9.30 -0.08
CA PHE A 90 5.28 9.25 -1.12
C PHE A 90 5.49 10.58 -1.86
N ASN A 91 4.57 11.54 -1.71
CA ASN A 91 4.71 12.89 -2.28
C ASN A 91 5.10 13.94 -1.23
N ASP A 92 5.26 13.53 0.03
CA ASP A 92 5.62 14.42 1.13
C ASP A 92 7.11 14.75 1.06
N SER A 93 7.44 16.03 0.96
CA SER A 93 8.82 16.52 0.93
C SER A 93 9.61 16.12 2.17
N ASN A 94 8.96 15.98 3.33
CA ASN A 94 9.63 15.60 4.57
C ASN A 94 9.95 14.10 4.62
N VAL A 95 9.14 13.26 3.98
CA VAL A 95 9.40 11.82 3.86
C VAL A 95 10.48 11.55 2.83
N THR A 96 10.36 12.19 1.66
CA THR A 96 11.26 11.99 0.52
C THR A 96 12.66 12.54 0.76
N ALA A 97 12.81 13.60 1.56
CA ALA A 97 14.12 14.17 1.91
C ALA A 97 14.98 13.27 2.81
N THR A 98 14.37 12.43 3.65
CA THR A 98 15.12 11.59 4.60
C THR A 98 15.45 10.21 4.02
N ALA A 99 14.75 9.75 2.97
CA ALA A 99 14.88 8.44 2.30
C ALA A 99 14.76 7.19 3.19
N THR A 100 15.02 7.27 4.50
CA THR A 100 14.93 6.20 5.50
C THR A 100 13.50 5.73 5.76
N ASN A 101 12.53 6.60 5.52
CA ASN A 101 11.11 6.31 5.81
C ASN A 101 10.43 5.57 4.65
N ILE A 102 11.06 5.57 3.47
CA ILE A 102 10.61 4.79 2.30
C ILE A 102 11.39 3.49 2.28
N VAL A 103 10.77 2.43 2.77
CA VAL A 103 11.43 1.13 2.86
C VAL A 103 11.11 0.31 1.62
N THR A 104 12.13 -0.19 0.94
CA THR A 104 11.98 -1.18 -0.14
C THR A 104 12.07 -2.57 0.48
N VAL A 105 11.08 -3.42 0.20
CA VAL A 105 11.03 -4.77 0.78
C VAL A 105 12.25 -5.58 0.33
N SER A 106 12.91 -6.28 1.24
CA SER A 106 14.07 -7.12 0.88
C SER A 106 13.66 -8.30 -0.01
N ASN A 107 14.56 -8.72 -0.91
CA ASN A 107 14.38 -9.92 -1.73
C ASN A 107 14.24 -11.21 -0.91
N THR A 108 14.71 -11.21 0.34
CA THR A 108 14.58 -12.35 1.26
C THR A 108 13.15 -12.54 1.76
N ASP A 109 12.41 -11.44 1.90
CA ASP A 109 11.08 -11.44 2.53
C ASP A 109 9.99 -11.51 1.45
N TYR A 110 10.26 -10.93 0.29
CA TYR A 110 9.46 -11.04 -0.91
C TYR A 110 10.37 -10.77 -2.12
N SER A 111 10.41 -11.67 -3.10
CA SER A 111 11.07 -11.38 -4.38
C SER A 111 10.00 -11.06 -5.41
N ALA A 112 10.00 -9.81 -5.88
CA ALA A 112 9.18 -9.41 -7.01
C ALA A 112 9.66 -10.19 -8.25
N GLY A 113 8.82 -11.09 -8.78
CA GLY A 113 9.17 -11.87 -9.97
C GLY A 113 9.39 -10.98 -11.20
N ALA A 114 9.91 -11.55 -12.30
CA ALA A 114 10.17 -10.80 -13.54
C ALA A 114 8.93 -10.09 -14.13
N MET A 115 7.74 -10.53 -13.72
CA MET A 115 6.46 -9.95 -14.11
C MET A 115 6.04 -8.77 -13.22
N ALA A 116 6.78 -8.39 -12.18
CA ALA A 116 6.54 -7.17 -11.42
C ALA A 116 7.43 -6.03 -11.93
N ALA A 117 6.97 -4.77 -11.84
CA ALA A 117 7.74 -3.64 -12.37
C ALA A 117 9.03 -3.39 -11.58
N SER A 118 9.00 -3.71 -10.29
CA SER A 118 10.09 -3.51 -9.34
C SER A 118 9.70 -4.15 -8.01
N GLN A 119 10.65 -4.17 -7.08
CA GLN A 119 10.38 -4.50 -5.69
C GLN A 119 9.42 -3.48 -5.06
N PRO A 120 8.41 -3.92 -4.30
CA PRO A 120 7.44 -3.04 -3.68
C PRO A 120 8.05 -2.26 -2.49
N GLN A 121 7.43 -1.13 -2.18
CA GLN A 121 7.90 -0.20 -1.15
C GLN A 121 6.76 0.14 -0.19
N TYR A 122 7.09 0.44 1.06
CA TYR A 122 6.12 0.88 2.04
C TYR A 122 6.66 2.03 2.90
N ILE A 123 5.73 2.79 3.45
CA ILE A 123 5.97 3.80 4.46
C ILE A 123 5.05 3.48 5.64
N VAL A 124 5.63 3.44 6.84
CA VAL A 124 4.87 3.36 8.09
C VAL A 124 4.82 4.75 8.69
N GLN A 125 3.62 5.25 8.90
CA GLN A 125 3.36 6.52 9.55
C GLN A 125 2.84 6.27 10.96
N TYR A 126 3.50 6.84 11.96
CA TYR A 126 3.05 6.81 13.34
C TYR A 126 2.07 7.97 13.57
N MET A 127 0.82 7.65 13.92
CA MET A 127 -0.23 8.64 14.14
C MET A 127 -0.34 9.07 15.61
N GLY A 128 0.40 8.43 16.51
CA GLY A 128 0.36 8.72 17.93
C GLY A 128 -0.54 7.79 18.73
N LYS A 129 -0.66 8.13 20.00
CA LYS A 129 -1.46 7.40 20.98
C LYS A 129 -2.86 7.96 21.08
N PHE A 130 -3.85 7.11 20.91
CA PHE A 130 -5.25 7.48 21.08
C PHE A 130 -5.91 6.65 22.18
N ALA A 131 -6.82 7.28 22.91
CA ALA A 131 -7.59 6.61 23.94
C ALA A 131 -8.56 5.62 23.31
N LEU A 132 -8.55 4.38 23.81
CA LEU A 132 -9.60 3.43 23.48
C LEU A 132 -10.95 3.93 24.02
N PRO A 133 -12.06 3.65 23.30
CA PRO A 133 -13.39 3.86 23.86
C PRO A 133 -13.50 3.09 25.18
N THR A 134 -14.04 3.73 26.21
CA THR A 134 -14.28 3.06 27.49
C THR A 134 -15.24 1.91 27.27
N PRO A 135 -14.87 0.66 27.63
CA PRO A 135 -15.76 -0.48 27.46
C PRO A 135 -17.04 -0.31 28.29
N PRO A 136 -18.18 -0.84 27.83
CA PRO A 136 -19.45 -0.73 28.55
C PRO A 136 -19.45 -1.47 29.89
N VAL A 137 -18.55 -2.44 30.06
CA VAL A 137 -18.28 -3.15 31.32
C VAL A 137 -16.87 -2.83 31.78
N ARG A 138 -16.77 -2.23 32.97
CA ARG A 138 -15.50 -1.95 33.63
C ARG A 138 -15.08 -3.19 34.39
N GLN A 139 -14.00 -3.87 33.98
CA GLN A 139 -13.42 -4.90 34.83
C GLN A 139 -12.83 -4.25 36.08
N LEU A 140 -13.43 -4.53 37.24
CA LEU A 140 -12.98 -4.06 38.56
C LEU A 140 -11.98 -5.05 39.21
N SER A 141 -11.81 -6.23 38.61
CA SER A 141 -10.85 -7.25 39.04
C SER A 141 -9.43 -6.77 38.78
N GLY A 142 -8.69 -6.44 39.86
CA GLY A 142 -7.31 -5.94 39.81
C GLY A 142 -7.13 -4.48 40.20
N CYS A 143 -8.20 -3.77 40.58
CA CYS A 143 -8.11 -2.40 41.06
C CYS A 143 -7.82 -2.37 42.57
N SER A 144 -6.77 -1.67 42.99
CA SER A 144 -6.55 -1.35 44.39
C SER A 144 -7.29 -0.07 44.75
N GLY A 145 -8.38 -0.18 45.53
CA GLY A 145 -9.12 0.94 46.11
C GLY A 145 -10.38 1.41 45.37
N TYR A 146 -11.07 2.40 45.93
CA TYR A 146 -12.31 3.03 45.42
C TYR A 146 -12.06 4.08 44.32
N LEU A 147 -10.83 4.19 43.80
CA LEU A 147 -10.53 5.09 42.68
C LEU A 147 -10.92 4.47 41.33
N PRO A 148 -11.23 5.28 40.30
CA PRO A 148 -11.43 4.77 38.95
C PRO A 148 -10.15 4.06 38.48
N CYS A 149 -10.26 2.76 38.20
CA CYS A 149 -9.12 1.96 37.77
C CYS A 149 -8.57 2.45 36.44
N SER A 150 -7.38 3.03 36.44
CA SER A 150 -6.59 3.50 35.29
C SER A 150 -7.30 4.44 34.29
N PRO A 151 -6.62 5.46 33.75
CA PRO A 151 -7.07 6.12 32.54
C PRO A 151 -7.25 5.09 31.40
N PRO A 152 -8.13 5.38 30.41
CA PRO A 152 -8.30 4.49 29.26
C PRO A 152 -6.93 4.16 28.66
N GLY A 153 -6.73 2.87 28.36
CA GLY A 153 -5.49 2.42 27.74
C GLY A 153 -5.24 3.21 26.47
N LEU A 154 -4.09 3.90 26.43
CA LEU A 154 -3.59 4.53 25.23
C LEU A 154 -2.98 3.43 24.36
N VAL A 155 -3.36 3.39 23.09
CA VAL A 155 -2.82 2.46 22.10
C VAL A 155 -2.20 3.23 20.96
N ASP A 156 -1.15 2.64 20.38
CA ASP A 156 -0.42 3.23 19.26
C ASP A 156 -1.15 2.93 17.94
N PHE A 157 -1.42 3.99 17.18
CA PHE A 157 -2.00 3.87 15.85
C PHE A 157 -0.94 4.13 14.78
N TYR A 158 -0.92 3.26 13.79
CA TYR A 158 -0.03 3.33 12.64
C TYR A 158 -0.86 3.36 11.37
N ARG A 159 -0.39 4.11 10.38
CA ARG A 159 -0.94 4.09 9.02
C ARG A 159 0.15 3.60 8.07
N ILE A 160 -0.15 2.51 7.38
CA ILE A 160 0.75 1.89 6.43
C ILE A 160 0.30 2.34 5.04
N THR A 161 1.23 2.87 4.26
CA THR A 161 1.00 3.10 2.83
C THR A 161 2.01 2.27 2.05
N ALA A 162 1.54 1.30 1.27
CA ALA A 162 2.37 0.41 0.47
C ALA A 162 2.12 0.69 -1.01
N ARG A 163 3.17 0.59 -1.84
CA ARG A 163 3.10 0.71 -3.30
C ARG A 163 3.83 -0.43 -3.97
N SER A 164 3.32 -0.87 -5.12
CA SER A 164 3.87 -1.98 -5.91
C SER A 164 5.26 -1.72 -6.49
N GLY A 165 5.72 -0.47 -6.51
CA GLY A 165 7.00 -0.04 -7.06
C GLY A 165 7.22 1.47 -6.92
N PRO A 166 8.41 2.00 -7.25
CA PRO A 166 8.64 3.44 -7.27
C PRO A 166 7.78 4.12 -8.35
N ALA A 167 7.67 5.45 -8.26
CA ALA A 167 6.70 6.24 -9.02
C ALA A 167 6.85 6.17 -10.55
N ASP A 168 7.95 5.62 -11.08
CA ASP A 168 8.25 5.55 -12.51
C ASP A 168 8.42 4.10 -12.98
N SER A 169 7.33 3.32 -12.87
CA SER A 169 7.30 1.89 -13.18
C SER A 169 7.28 1.58 -14.68
N ASN A 170 8.13 2.23 -15.49
CA ASN A 170 8.32 1.98 -16.93
C ASN A 170 7.00 1.87 -17.75
N GLY A 171 5.95 2.61 -17.37
CA GLY A 171 4.64 2.56 -18.03
C GLY A 171 3.74 1.36 -17.67
N ARG A 172 4.14 0.52 -16.70
CA ARG A 172 3.33 -0.58 -16.16
C ARG A 172 2.40 -0.10 -15.06
N ALA A 173 1.34 -0.87 -14.81
CA ALA A 173 0.36 -0.58 -13.76
C ALA A 173 1.04 -0.47 -12.39
N SER A 174 0.70 0.60 -11.65
CA SER A 174 1.12 0.78 -10.25
C SER A 174 -0.09 0.80 -9.33
N VAL A 175 0.05 0.18 -8.16
CA VAL A 175 -1.01 0.08 -7.16
C VAL A 175 -0.47 0.61 -5.83
N THR A 176 -1.26 1.45 -5.16
CA THR A 176 -0.98 1.92 -3.81
C THR A 176 -2.11 1.47 -2.88
N LEU A 177 -1.77 0.85 -1.76
CA LEU A 177 -2.68 0.38 -0.73
C LEU A 177 -2.42 1.14 0.57
N GLN A 178 -3.48 1.41 1.31
CA GLN A 178 -3.38 2.08 2.59
C GLN A 178 -4.20 1.31 3.64
N SER A 179 -3.61 1.08 4.80
CA SER A 179 -4.28 0.45 5.94
C SER A 179 -3.92 1.15 7.23
N VAL A 180 -4.81 1.05 8.22
CA VAL A 180 -4.56 1.50 9.58
C VAL A 180 -4.36 0.25 10.43
N TYR A 181 -3.27 0.25 11.20
CA TYR A 181 -2.89 -0.83 12.10
C TYR A 181 -2.86 -0.31 13.54
N ARG A 182 -3.33 -1.14 14.45
CA ARG A 182 -3.27 -0.90 15.89
C ARG A 182 -2.37 -1.96 16.51
N ASN A 183 -1.37 -1.51 17.26
CA ASN A 183 -0.52 -2.39 18.08
C ASN A 183 -1.04 -2.40 19.52
#